data_AF-A0A1C5WQR5-F1
#
_entry.id   AF-A0A1C5WQR5-F1
#
_cell.length_a   1.000
_cell.length_b   1.000
_cell.length_c   1.000
_cell.angle_alpha   90.00
_cell.angle_beta   90.00
_cell.angle_gamma   90.00
#
_symmetry.space_group_name_H-M   'P 1'
#
loop_
_entity.id
_entity.type
_entity.pdbx_description
1 polymer ?
#
loop_
_entity_poly.entity_id
_entity_poly.type
_entity_poly.pdbx_seq_one_letter_code
_entity_poly.pdbx_strand_id
1 'polypeptide(L)'
;MGSQSKLGADFPVKAYKLSENRYTLEDIKASIPSCKVDLAPLYEKPRRKSTVTLEEAKELYPEWYEKRIVQGEPKQKSKKQGGTWVCNEALYEWWKRKITEEVKAGGRYFSIMALCSYGLKCGISEQKIRRDAYAFLNHLESLTEDEDNHFSRADVKDALRALKGDRKRLSTIASREWIEDNTKVTIPANKRNYRKQEVHLARARAVQDVDYPNHEWAGRPNAEQTVREWQESHPAGKKADCIRETGLSKPTVYKWWK
;
A
#
# COMPACT_ATOMS: atom_id res chain seq x y z
N MET A 1 0.97 54.30 -4.15
CA MET A 1 -0.14 53.91 -3.26
C MET A 1 -0.21 52.38 -3.23
N GLY A 2 0.46 51.74 -2.28
CA GLY A 2 0.38 50.28 -2.11
C GLY A 2 -0.59 49.97 -0.97
N SER A 3 -1.58 49.10 -1.19
CA SER A 3 -2.43 48.60 -0.11
C SER A 3 -1.60 47.78 0.87
N GLN A 4 -1.89 47.90 2.18
CA GLN A 4 -1.26 47.08 3.21
C GLN A 4 -1.50 45.59 2.95
N SER A 5 -0.51 44.76 3.31
CA SER A 5 -0.68 43.31 3.25
C SER A 5 -1.79 42.88 4.21
N LYS A 6 -2.43 41.72 3.95
CA LYS A 6 -3.37 41.12 4.92
C LYS A 6 -2.75 40.84 6.29
N LEU A 7 -1.41 40.84 6.39
CA LEU A 7 -0.66 40.59 7.63
C LEU A 7 -0.26 41.90 8.34
N GLY A 8 -0.61 43.07 7.80
CA GLY A 8 -0.32 44.37 8.40
C GLY A 8 0.85 45.12 7.74
N ALA A 9 1.15 46.30 8.27
CA ALA A 9 2.14 47.25 7.74
C ALA A 9 3.58 46.75 7.87
N ASP A 10 3.86 45.90 8.87
CA ASP A 10 5.20 45.35 9.14
C ASP A 10 5.61 44.26 8.15
N PHE A 11 4.67 43.81 7.29
CA PHE A 11 4.90 42.79 6.28
C PHE A 11 4.75 43.38 4.88
N PRO A 12 5.79 44.06 4.36
CA PRO A 12 5.74 44.66 3.03
C PRO A 12 5.64 43.56 1.96
N VAL A 13 4.62 43.65 1.10
CA VAL A 13 4.46 42.75 -0.06
C VAL A 13 5.36 43.24 -1.18
N LYS A 14 6.28 42.40 -1.64
CA LYS A 14 7.03 42.62 -2.88
C LYS A 14 6.27 41.99 -4.04
N ALA A 15 5.78 42.82 -4.95
CA ALA A 15 5.24 42.38 -6.23
C ALA A 15 6.32 42.53 -7.31
N TYR A 16 6.52 41.50 -8.12
CA TYR A 16 7.42 41.53 -9.27
C TYR A 16 6.59 41.61 -10.55
N LYS A 17 6.94 42.55 -11.44
CA LYS A 17 6.39 42.59 -12.79
C LYS A 17 7.18 41.60 -13.65
N LEU A 18 6.50 40.58 -14.18
CA LEU A 18 7.10 39.67 -15.16
C LEU A 18 7.33 40.44 -16.47
N SER A 19 8.50 40.31 -17.08
CA SER A 19 8.75 40.87 -18.41
C SER A 19 8.01 40.06 -19.47
N GLU A 20 7.58 40.72 -20.55
CA GLU A 20 7.01 40.02 -21.72
C GLU A 20 8.05 39.16 -22.44
N ASN A 21 9.32 39.55 -22.35
CA ASN A 21 10.44 38.79 -22.87
C ASN A 21 10.59 37.47 -22.11
N ARG A 22 10.60 36.36 -22.85
CA ARG A 22 10.88 35.03 -22.34
C ARG A 22 12.34 34.71 -22.59
N TYR A 23 13.09 34.46 -21.53
CA TYR A 23 14.47 34.02 -21.60
C TYR A 23 14.55 32.57 -21.19
N THR A 24 15.28 31.77 -21.96
CA THR A 24 15.67 30.42 -21.56
C THR A 24 16.84 30.49 -20.57
N LEU A 25 17.09 29.39 -19.86
CA LEU A 25 18.25 29.31 -18.94
C LEU A 25 19.56 29.46 -19.71
N GLU A 26 19.57 29.02 -20.96
CA GLU A 26 20.66 29.15 -21.92
C GLU A 26 20.89 30.63 -22.30
N ASP A 27 19.83 31.39 -22.57
CA ASP A 27 19.93 32.84 -22.86
C ASP A 27 20.51 33.60 -21.66
N ILE A 28 20.05 33.26 -20.45
CA ILE A 28 20.54 33.87 -19.22
C ILE A 28 22.02 33.52 -19.02
N LYS A 29 22.41 32.26 -19.23
CA LYS A 29 23.81 31.82 -19.16
C LYS A 29 24.70 32.57 -20.17
N ALA A 30 24.23 32.78 -21.38
CA ALA A 30 24.97 33.51 -22.42
C ALA A 30 25.10 35.01 -22.11
N SER A 31 24.12 35.59 -21.41
CA SER A 31 24.11 37.02 -21.06
C SER A 31 25.09 37.40 -19.94
N ILE A 32 25.59 36.44 -19.15
CA ILE A 32 26.49 36.67 -18.02
C ILE A 32 27.94 36.37 -18.45
N PRO A 33 28.81 37.38 -18.57
CA PRO A 33 30.23 37.16 -18.86
C PRO A 33 30.84 36.22 -17.81
N SER A 34 31.54 35.18 -18.25
CA SER A 34 32.21 34.15 -17.41
C SER A 34 31.31 33.16 -16.65
N CYS A 35 30.03 33.00 -17.02
CA CYS A 35 29.14 32.01 -16.40
C CYS A 35 29.54 30.55 -16.74
N LYS A 36 30.13 29.85 -15.76
CA LYS A 36 30.55 28.43 -15.88
C LYS A 36 29.50 27.42 -15.40
N VAL A 37 28.26 27.86 -15.17
CA VAL A 37 27.20 26.99 -14.63
C VAL A 37 26.86 25.90 -15.64
N ASP A 38 26.94 24.64 -15.22
CA ASP A 38 26.47 23.51 -16.02
C ASP A 38 24.95 23.34 -15.83
N LEU A 39 24.22 23.33 -16.96
CA LEU A 39 22.77 23.17 -16.98
C LEU A 39 22.37 21.71 -17.23
N ALA A 40 23.30 20.83 -17.64
CA ALA A 40 23.02 19.42 -17.89
C ALA A 40 22.34 18.69 -16.69
N PRO A 41 22.71 18.95 -15.42
CA PRO A 41 22.06 18.32 -14.26
C PRO A 41 20.57 18.67 -14.09
N LEU A 42 20.09 19.78 -14.68
CA LEU A 42 18.67 20.15 -14.63
C LEU A 42 17.82 19.29 -15.56
N TYR A 43 18.43 18.78 -16.63
CA TYR A 43 17.77 17.97 -17.65
C TYR A 43 17.99 16.47 -17.42
N GLU A 44 19.07 16.09 -16.75
CA GLU A 44 19.32 14.71 -16.36
C GLU A 44 18.50 14.32 -15.12
N LYS A 45 17.60 13.34 -15.26
CA LYS A 45 16.95 12.74 -14.09
C LYS A 45 18.03 12.12 -13.20
N PRO A 46 18.08 12.45 -11.89
CA PRO A 46 19.05 11.86 -11.00
C PRO A 46 18.90 10.33 -11.05
N ARG A 47 19.97 9.65 -11.50
CA ARG A 47 20.02 8.19 -11.47
C ARG A 47 20.02 7.77 -10.01
N ARG A 48 18.99 7.01 -9.58
CA ARG A 48 18.99 6.39 -8.26
C ARG A 48 20.16 5.40 -8.22
N LYS A 49 21.21 5.74 -7.48
CA LYS A 49 22.32 4.81 -7.21
C LYS A 49 21.76 3.64 -6.41
N SER A 50 21.97 2.41 -6.88
CA SER A 50 21.69 1.24 -6.06
C SER A 50 22.66 1.23 -4.87
N THR A 51 22.17 0.79 -3.70
CA THR A 51 23.03 0.64 -2.51
C THR A 51 24.04 -0.50 -2.67
N VAL A 52 23.74 -1.46 -3.54
CA VAL A 52 24.56 -2.64 -3.81
C VAL A 52 24.95 -2.70 -5.28
N THR A 53 26.12 -3.26 -5.54
CA THR A 53 26.59 -3.59 -6.89
C THR A 53 25.80 -4.76 -7.49
N LEU A 54 25.94 -5.01 -8.78
CA LEU A 54 25.25 -6.12 -9.45
C LEU A 54 25.74 -7.48 -8.94
N GLU A 55 27.02 -7.60 -8.60
CA GLU A 55 27.64 -8.81 -8.05
C GLU A 55 27.14 -9.09 -6.64
N GLU A 56 27.12 -8.08 -5.76
CA GLU A 56 26.52 -8.20 -4.42
C GLU A 56 25.02 -8.52 -4.49
N ALA A 57 24.30 -7.94 -5.46
CA ALA A 57 22.89 -8.26 -5.68
C ALA A 57 22.67 -9.72 -6.15
N LYS A 58 23.63 -10.32 -6.85
CA LYS A 58 23.60 -11.72 -7.25
C LYS A 58 23.70 -12.65 -6.04
N GLU A 59 24.56 -12.31 -5.08
CA GLU A 59 24.71 -13.07 -3.84
C GLU A 59 23.51 -12.90 -2.91
N LEU A 60 23.04 -11.66 -2.73
CA LEU A 60 21.93 -11.35 -1.83
C LEU A 60 20.55 -11.77 -2.39
N TYR A 61 20.37 -11.72 -3.71
CA TYR A 61 19.09 -11.96 -4.37
C TYR A 61 19.26 -12.85 -5.62
N PRO A 62 19.71 -14.11 -5.46
CA PRO A 62 20.04 -14.99 -6.59
C PRO A 62 18.85 -15.24 -7.52
N GLU A 63 17.65 -15.44 -6.98
CA GLU A 63 16.44 -15.62 -7.79
C GLU A 63 16.04 -14.37 -8.57
N TRP A 64 16.26 -13.18 -8.00
CA TRP A 64 15.98 -11.93 -8.70
C TRP A 64 16.98 -11.72 -9.83
N TYR A 65 18.27 -12.00 -9.60
CA TYR A 65 19.32 -11.87 -10.60
C TYR A 65 19.05 -12.80 -11.80
N GLU A 66 18.72 -14.06 -11.52
CA GLU A 66 18.37 -15.06 -12.53
C GLU A 66 17.19 -14.57 -13.39
N LYS A 67 16.08 -14.18 -12.76
CA LYS A 67 14.89 -13.73 -13.50
C LYS A 67 15.11 -12.42 -14.26
N ARG A 68 15.83 -11.44 -13.69
CA ARG A 68 15.95 -10.08 -14.26
C ARG A 68 17.12 -9.88 -15.19
N ILE A 69 18.27 -10.49 -14.88
CA ILE A 69 19.52 -10.27 -15.59
C ILE A 69 19.78 -11.41 -16.57
N VAL A 70 19.63 -12.67 -16.14
CA VAL A 70 19.90 -13.84 -17.00
C VAL A 70 18.75 -14.10 -17.97
N GLN A 71 17.52 -14.21 -17.45
CA GLN A 71 16.33 -14.51 -18.24
C GLN A 71 15.72 -13.27 -18.92
N GLY A 72 16.14 -12.07 -18.50
CA GLY A 72 15.65 -10.81 -19.06
C GLY A 72 14.15 -10.57 -18.83
N GLU A 73 13.54 -11.21 -17.84
CA GLU A 73 12.11 -11.08 -17.60
C GLU A 73 11.76 -9.62 -17.29
N PRO A 74 10.81 -9.01 -18.03
CA PRO A 74 10.43 -7.64 -17.80
C PRO A 74 9.88 -7.47 -16.38
N LYS A 75 10.23 -6.35 -15.73
CA LYS A 75 9.72 -6.02 -14.38
C LYS A 75 8.23 -6.32 -14.35
N GLN A 76 7.82 -7.15 -13.38
CA GLN A 76 6.43 -7.56 -13.25
C GLN A 76 5.59 -6.29 -13.34
N LYS A 77 4.74 -6.19 -14.38
CA LYS A 77 3.91 -4.99 -14.58
C LYS A 77 3.20 -4.77 -13.26
N SER A 78 3.42 -3.60 -12.67
CA SER A 78 2.89 -3.34 -11.34
C SER A 78 1.41 -3.70 -11.33
N LYS A 79 0.88 -4.30 -10.27
CA LYS A 79 -0.57 -4.53 -10.08
C LYS A 79 -1.39 -3.23 -10.08
N LYS A 80 -0.78 -2.11 -10.47
CA LYS A 80 -1.39 -0.81 -10.57
C LYS A 80 -2.14 -0.70 -11.89
N GLN A 81 -3.46 -0.68 -11.85
CA GLN A 81 -4.25 -0.19 -12.97
C GLN A 81 -4.28 1.35 -12.91
N GLY A 82 -3.87 2.02 -13.99
CA GLY A 82 -3.89 3.49 -14.05
C GLY A 82 -2.99 4.21 -13.03
N GLY A 83 -1.95 3.54 -12.50
CA GLY A 83 -0.99 4.14 -11.55
C GLY A 83 -1.32 3.97 -10.07
N THR A 84 -2.44 3.33 -9.71
CA THR A 84 -2.91 3.13 -8.32
C THR A 84 -2.92 1.65 -7.94
N TRP A 85 -2.47 1.29 -6.73
CA TRP A 85 -2.56 -0.08 -6.22
C TRP A 85 -4.02 -0.53 -6.13
N VAL A 86 -4.31 -1.74 -6.62
CA VAL A 86 -5.66 -2.31 -6.52
C VAL A 86 -5.88 -2.85 -5.11
N CYS A 87 -6.82 -2.25 -4.39
CA CYS A 87 -7.35 -2.68 -3.09
C CYS A 87 -8.30 -3.88 -3.26
N ASN A 88 -8.59 -4.57 -2.15
CA ASN A 88 -9.55 -5.68 -2.13
C ASN A 88 -10.98 -5.17 -2.39
N GLU A 89 -11.75 -5.87 -3.24
CA GLU A 89 -13.17 -5.59 -3.54
C GLU A 89 -14.06 -5.50 -2.30
N ALA A 90 -13.68 -6.18 -1.20
CA ALA A 90 -14.36 -6.06 0.09
C ALA A 90 -14.51 -4.61 0.59
N LEU A 91 -13.57 -3.71 0.25
CA LEU A 91 -13.67 -2.28 0.57
C LEU A 91 -14.82 -1.59 -0.17
N TYR A 92 -15.04 -1.96 -1.44
CA TYR A 92 -16.12 -1.42 -2.26
C TYR A 92 -17.48 -1.86 -1.73
N GLU A 93 -17.64 -3.16 -1.44
CA GLU A 93 -18.89 -3.70 -0.88
C GLU A 93 -19.13 -3.22 0.56
N TRP A 94 -18.09 -3.04 1.36
CA TRP A 94 -18.20 -2.39 2.67
C TRP A 94 -18.74 -0.97 2.57
N TRP A 95 -18.25 -0.17 1.62
CA TRP A 95 -18.74 1.20 1.43
C TRP A 95 -20.20 1.22 0.97
N LYS A 96 -20.61 0.29 0.11
CA LYS A 96 -22.01 0.15 -0.31
C LYS A 96 -22.96 -0.07 0.87
N ARG A 97 -22.55 -0.89 1.86
CA ARG A 97 -23.31 -1.05 3.11
C ARG A 97 -23.40 0.26 3.88
N LYS A 98 -22.27 0.98 4.01
CA LYS A 98 -22.22 2.30 4.70
C LYS A 98 -23.12 3.36 4.07
N ILE A 99 -23.26 3.37 2.74
CA ILE A 99 -24.20 4.26 2.04
C ILE A 99 -25.64 3.99 2.49
N THR A 100 -25.98 2.72 2.72
CA THR A 100 -27.33 2.31 3.10
C THR A 100 -27.60 2.59 4.58
N GLU A 101 -26.59 2.39 5.44
CA GLU A 101 -26.75 2.37 6.90
C GLU A 101 -26.48 3.72 7.59
N GLU A 102 -25.50 4.50 7.11
CA GLU A 102 -24.89 5.59 7.91
C GLU A 102 -24.83 6.95 7.22
N VAL A 103 -25.09 7.03 5.91
CA VAL A 103 -25.06 8.31 5.19
C VAL A 103 -26.26 9.18 5.59
N LYS A 104 -26.01 10.48 5.77
CA LYS A 104 -27.02 11.50 6.08
C LYS A 104 -27.29 12.40 4.88
N ALA A 105 -28.35 13.22 4.94
CA ALA A 105 -28.77 14.15 3.88
C ALA A 105 -27.62 15.00 3.32
N GLY A 106 -26.77 15.58 4.19
CA GLY A 106 -25.63 16.40 3.77
C GLY A 106 -24.47 15.64 3.09
N GLY A 107 -24.47 14.30 3.16
CA GLY A 107 -23.39 13.44 2.65
C GLY A 107 -23.70 12.72 1.34
N ARG A 108 -24.90 12.86 0.79
CA ARG A 108 -25.42 12.04 -0.33
C ARG A 108 -24.55 12.12 -1.59
N TYR A 109 -24.26 13.34 -2.06
CA TYR A 109 -23.38 13.56 -3.22
C TYR A 109 -21.98 12.98 -3.00
N PHE A 110 -21.38 13.29 -1.85
CA PHE A 110 -20.04 12.84 -1.52
C PHE A 110 -19.95 11.33 -1.31
N SER A 111 -21.05 10.68 -0.91
CA SER A 111 -21.13 9.22 -0.77
C SER A 111 -20.98 8.50 -2.13
N ILE A 112 -21.55 9.07 -3.20
CA ILE A 112 -21.39 8.58 -4.58
C ILE A 112 -19.99 8.89 -5.11
N MET A 113 -19.42 10.06 -4.79
CA MET A 113 -18.02 10.34 -5.13
C MET A 113 -17.04 9.38 -4.43
N ALA A 114 -17.28 9.06 -3.16
CA ALA A 114 -16.50 8.07 -2.42
C ALA A 114 -16.66 6.66 -3.01
N LEU A 115 -17.88 6.28 -3.43
CA LEU A 115 -18.15 5.03 -4.15
C LEU A 115 -17.33 4.95 -5.45
N CYS A 116 -17.26 6.04 -6.22
CA CYS A 116 -16.43 6.12 -7.42
C CYS A 116 -14.95 5.93 -7.10
N SER A 117 -14.43 6.59 -6.06
CA SER A 117 -13.04 6.46 -5.66
C SER A 117 -12.69 5.06 -5.19
N TYR A 118 -13.54 4.43 -4.35
CA TYR A 118 -13.34 3.05 -3.91
C TYR A 118 -13.45 2.06 -5.06
N GLY A 119 -14.37 2.27 -6.01
CA GLY A 119 -14.47 1.45 -7.21
C GLY A 119 -13.19 1.50 -8.05
N LEU A 120 -12.62 2.70 -8.26
CA LEU A 120 -11.32 2.86 -8.92
C LEU A 120 -10.18 2.18 -8.15
N LYS A 121 -10.14 2.35 -6.82
CA LYS A 121 -9.14 1.71 -5.95
C LYS A 121 -9.25 0.20 -6.00
N CYS A 122 -10.45 -0.37 -6.13
CA CYS A 122 -10.67 -1.82 -6.16
C CYS A 122 -10.65 -2.42 -7.57
N GLY A 123 -10.37 -1.63 -8.62
CA GLY A 123 -10.34 -2.11 -10.00
C GLY A 123 -11.71 -2.51 -10.56
N ILE A 124 -12.80 -1.97 -10.00
CA ILE A 124 -14.17 -2.23 -10.46
C ILE A 124 -14.41 -1.53 -11.80
N SER A 125 -15.13 -2.21 -12.70
CA SER A 125 -15.47 -1.63 -14.00
C SER A 125 -16.34 -0.38 -13.84
N GLU A 126 -16.10 0.62 -14.68
CA GLU A 126 -16.87 1.88 -14.67
C GLU A 126 -18.37 1.62 -14.88
N GLN A 127 -18.73 0.62 -15.68
CA GLN A 127 -20.10 0.19 -15.88
C GLN A 127 -20.75 -0.33 -14.59
N LYS A 128 -20.05 -1.18 -13.82
CA LYS A 128 -20.54 -1.66 -12.51
C LYS A 128 -20.70 -0.50 -11.52
N ILE A 129 -19.71 0.41 -11.46
CA ILE A 129 -19.79 1.59 -10.59
C ILE A 129 -21.01 2.46 -10.94
N ARG A 130 -21.27 2.71 -12.23
CA ARG A 130 -22.42 3.49 -12.69
C ARG A 130 -23.74 2.86 -12.28
N ARG A 131 -23.89 1.54 -12.51
CA ARG A 131 -25.09 0.80 -12.16
C ARG A 131 -25.35 0.86 -10.66
N ASP A 132 -24.33 0.60 -9.86
CA ASP A 132 -24.44 0.61 -8.40
C ASP A 132 -24.72 2.02 -7.88
N ALA A 133 -24.13 3.08 -8.46
CA ALA A 133 -24.41 4.47 -8.10
C ALA A 133 -25.88 4.86 -8.35
N TYR A 134 -26.46 4.47 -9.49
CA TYR A 134 -27.88 4.73 -9.76
C TYR A 134 -28.82 3.89 -8.91
N ALA A 135 -28.40 2.70 -8.46
CA ALA A 135 -29.19 1.87 -7.56
C ALA A 135 -29.44 2.54 -6.19
N PHE A 136 -28.52 3.41 -5.74
CA PHE A 136 -28.69 4.18 -4.51
C PHE A 136 -29.56 5.43 -4.64
N LEU A 137 -30.02 5.79 -5.84
CA LEU A 137 -30.77 7.03 -6.05
C LEU A 137 -31.99 7.14 -5.14
N ASN A 138 -32.86 6.13 -5.13
CA ASN A 138 -34.09 6.14 -4.33
C ASN A 138 -33.79 6.17 -2.83
N HIS A 139 -32.76 5.43 -2.39
CA HIS A 139 -32.35 5.43 -0.99
C HIS A 139 -31.83 6.79 -0.55
N LEU A 140 -30.90 7.38 -1.32
CA LEU A 140 -30.34 8.69 -1.00
C LEU A 140 -31.39 9.81 -1.08
N GLU A 141 -32.35 9.69 -1.99
CA GLU A 141 -33.46 10.63 -2.06
C GLU A 141 -34.41 10.51 -0.86
N SER A 142 -34.61 9.31 -0.32
CA SER A 142 -35.43 9.12 0.89
C SER A 142 -34.85 9.78 2.15
N LEU A 143 -33.58 10.20 2.11
CA LEU A 143 -32.91 10.92 3.19
C LEU A 143 -33.09 12.45 3.09
N THR A 144 -33.92 12.96 2.17
CA THR A 144 -34.21 14.39 2.06
C THR A 144 -34.93 14.89 3.31
N GLU A 145 -34.37 15.91 3.95
CA GLU A 145 -34.94 16.57 5.14
C GLU A 145 -35.66 17.88 4.77
N ASP A 146 -35.21 18.57 3.71
CA ASP A 146 -35.76 19.84 3.22
C ASP A 146 -36.32 19.68 1.80
N GLU A 147 -37.53 20.17 1.55
CA GLU A 147 -38.19 20.15 0.23
C GLU A 147 -37.38 20.86 -0.88
N ASP A 148 -36.53 21.82 -0.53
CA ASP A 148 -35.67 22.50 -1.50
C ASP A 148 -34.39 21.72 -1.83
N ASN A 149 -34.14 20.58 -1.18
CA ASN A 149 -32.89 19.81 -1.25
C ASN A 149 -33.10 18.35 -1.69
N HIS A 150 -33.85 18.16 -2.77
CA HIS A 150 -34.02 16.86 -3.40
C HIS A 150 -32.73 16.36 -4.06
N PHE A 151 -32.42 15.08 -3.85
CA PHE A 151 -31.35 14.35 -4.49
C PHE A 151 -31.82 13.67 -5.77
N SER A 152 -31.30 14.12 -6.89
CA SER A 152 -31.79 13.76 -8.22
C SER A 152 -30.81 12.91 -9.00
N ARG A 153 -31.28 12.43 -10.16
CA ARG A 153 -30.42 11.77 -11.15
C ARG A 153 -29.29 12.68 -11.65
N ALA A 154 -29.46 14.00 -11.60
CA ALA A 154 -28.44 14.96 -12.00
C ALA A 154 -27.24 14.93 -11.03
N ASP A 155 -27.50 14.79 -9.73
CA ASP A 155 -26.46 14.73 -8.69
C ASP A 155 -25.60 13.47 -8.84
N VAL A 156 -26.24 12.32 -9.08
CA VAL A 156 -25.52 11.07 -9.39
C VAL A 156 -24.69 11.21 -10.66
N LYS A 157 -25.25 11.83 -11.71
CA LYS A 157 -24.54 12.05 -12.98
C LYS A 157 -23.34 12.97 -12.79
N ASP A 158 -23.47 14.01 -11.98
CA ASP A 158 -22.39 14.95 -11.68
C ASP A 158 -21.28 14.26 -10.87
N ALA A 159 -21.63 13.52 -9.81
CA ALA A 159 -20.66 12.74 -9.04
C ALA A 159 -19.91 11.72 -9.91
N LEU A 160 -20.59 11.08 -10.88
CA LEU A 160 -19.96 10.16 -11.84
C LEU A 160 -18.99 10.85 -12.82
N ARG A 161 -19.03 12.18 -12.99
CA ARG A 161 -18.00 12.90 -13.77
C ARG A 161 -16.63 12.76 -13.14
N ALA A 162 -16.56 12.52 -11.83
CA ALA A 162 -15.32 12.26 -11.12
C ALA A 162 -14.54 11.06 -11.68
N LEU A 163 -15.23 10.07 -12.27
CA LEU A 163 -14.62 8.90 -12.92
C LEU A 163 -13.89 9.26 -14.23
N LYS A 164 -14.32 10.33 -14.92
CA LYS A 164 -13.69 10.85 -16.15
C LYS A 164 -12.53 11.81 -15.87
N GLY A 165 -12.45 12.32 -14.64
CA GLY A 165 -11.34 13.17 -14.20
C GLY A 165 -10.03 12.39 -14.02
N ASP A 166 -8.99 13.07 -13.57
CA ASP A 166 -7.70 12.44 -13.26
C ASP A 166 -7.89 11.34 -12.19
N ARG A 167 -7.83 10.07 -12.63
CA ARG A 167 -8.01 8.87 -11.78
C ARG A 167 -7.06 8.90 -10.58
N LYS A 168 -5.85 9.44 -10.77
CA LYS A 168 -4.86 9.58 -9.71
C LYS A 168 -5.35 10.57 -8.65
N ARG A 169 -5.87 11.72 -9.09
CA ARG A 169 -6.44 12.75 -8.21
C ARG A 169 -7.64 12.23 -7.43
N LEU A 170 -8.60 11.54 -8.07
CA LEU A 170 -9.77 10.99 -7.37
C LEU A 170 -9.39 9.95 -6.31
N SER A 171 -8.42 9.07 -6.63
CA SER A 171 -7.95 8.07 -5.68
C SER A 171 -7.20 8.67 -4.48
N THR A 172 -6.60 9.86 -4.67
CA THR A 172 -5.83 10.57 -3.63
C THR A 172 -6.73 11.45 -2.75
N ILE A 173 -7.75 12.10 -3.34
CA ILE A 173 -8.67 12.98 -2.61
C ILE A 173 -9.50 12.21 -1.58
N ALA A 174 -9.91 10.98 -1.91
CA ALA A 174 -10.71 10.16 -1.00
C ALA A 174 -9.85 9.52 0.10
N SER A 175 -9.22 10.36 0.93
CA SER A 175 -8.62 9.96 2.20
C SER A 175 -9.71 9.61 3.21
N ARG A 176 -9.36 8.91 4.29
CA ARG A 176 -10.29 8.59 5.38
C ARG A 176 -10.95 9.86 5.92
N GLU A 177 -10.13 10.85 6.28
CA GLU A 177 -10.57 12.13 6.85
C GLU A 177 -11.50 12.88 5.90
N TRP A 178 -11.13 12.98 4.62
CA TRP A 178 -11.99 13.66 3.64
C TRP A 178 -13.35 12.96 3.51
N ILE A 179 -13.38 11.62 3.50
CA ILE A 179 -14.64 10.89 3.44
C ILE A 179 -15.48 11.14 4.69
N GLU A 180 -14.90 11.05 5.89
CA GLU A 180 -15.61 11.33 7.15
C GLU A 180 -16.20 12.75 7.16
N ASP A 181 -15.39 13.75 6.81
CA ASP A 181 -15.77 15.16 6.84
C ASP A 181 -16.93 15.46 5.88
N ASN A 182 -16.90 14.86 4.69
CA ASN A 182 -17.87 15.14 3.63
C ASN A 182 -19.12 14.25 3.68
N THR A 183 -18.99 13.01 4.15
CA THR A 183 -20.11 12.04 4.17
C THR A 183 -20.78 11.94 5.54
N LYS A 184 -20.12 12.44 6.60
CA LYS A 184 -20.52 12.32 8.01
C LYS A 184 -20.58 10.88 8.52
N VAL A 185 -20.06 9.92 7.74
CA VAL A 185 -19.89 8.52 8.14
C VAL A 185 -18.61 8.41 8.96
N THR A 186 -18.67 7.84 10.16
CA THR A 186 -17.49 7.61 11.00
C THR A 186 -16.71 6.38 10.53
N ILE A 187 -15.42 6.54 10.26
CA ILE A 187 -14.53 5.48 9.81
C ILE A 187 -13.40 5.33 10.85
N PRO A 188 -13.45 4.31 11.72
CA PRO A 188 -12.47 4.17 12.79
C PRO A 188 -11.05 4.11 12.21
N ALA A 189 -10.14 4.90 12.79
CA ALA A 189 -8.74 4.83 12.44
C ALA A 189 -8.21 3.43 12.73
N ASN A 190 -7.51 2.83 11.75
CA ASN A 190 -6.88 1.54 11.96
C ASN A 190 -5.79 1.70 13.03
N LYS A 191 -6.02 1.13 14.22
CA LYS A 191 -5.04 1.16 15.31
C LYS A 191 -3.94 0.15 15.01
N ARG A 192 -2.85 0.62 14.43
CA ARG A 192 -1.59 -0.14 14.45
C ARG A 192 -1.02 -0.04 15.87
N ASN A 193 -0.64 -1.14 16.49
CA ASN A 193 -0.07 -1.16 17.85
C ASN A 193 1.32 -0.47 17.93
N TYR A 194 1.86 0.06 16.82
CA TYR A 194 3.22 0.61 16.65
C TYR A 194 4.39 -0.24 17.18
N ARG A 195 4.10 -1.46 17.65
CA ARG A 195 5.09 -2.43 18.11
C ARG A 195 5.99 -2.79 16.94
N LYS A 196 7.30 -2.75 17.20
CA LYS A 196 8.30 -3.26 16.28
C LYS A 196 8.06 -4.74 16.02
N GLN A 197 8.48 -5.22 14.85
CA GLN A 197 8.29 -6.63 14.45
C GLN A 197 8.82 -7.61 15.50
N GLU A 198 9.96 -7.29 16.11
CA GLU A 198 10.58 -8.07 17.19
C GLU A 198 9.63 -8.29 18.38
N VAL A 199 8.99 -7.23 18.88
CA VAL A 199 8.03 -7.32 20.00
C VAL A 199 6.79 -8.12 19.60
N HIS A 200 6.38 -8.01 18.34
CA HIS A 200 5.25 -8.79 17.81
C HIS A 200 5.58 -10.29 17.77
N LEU A 201 6.79 -10.64 17.32
CA LEU A 201 7.26 -12.03 17.27
C LEU A 201 7.51 -12.60 18.66
N ALA A 202 8.11 -11.82 19.56
CA ALA A 202 8.31 -12.23 20.95
C ALA A 202 6.98 -12.59 21.63
N ARG A 203 5.94 -11.75 21.44
CA ARG A 203 4.61 -12.03 21.97
C ARG A 203 3.96 -13.25 21.30
N ALA A 204 4.10 -13.41 19.98
CA ALA A 204 3.57 -14.56 19.28
C ALA A 204 4.21 -15.87 19.78
N ARG A 205 5.54 -15.88 19.96
CA ARG A 205 6.28 -17.02 20.54
C ARG A 205 5.86 -17.30 21.98
N ALA A 206 5.74 -16.27 22.82
CA ALA A 206 5.32 -16.45 24.21
C ALA A 206 3.89 -17.03 24.32
N VAL A 207 2.96 -16.60 23.46
CA VAL A 207 1.62 -17.19 23.39
C VAL A 207 1.68 -18.63 22.88
N GLN A 208 2.50 -18.87 21.85
CA GLN A 208 2.71 -20.20 21.28
C GLN A 208 3.31 -21.20 22.28
N ASP A 209 4.22 -20.76 23.15
CA ASP A 209 4.79 -21.60 24.21
C ASP A 209 3.77 -21.92 25.32
N VAL A 210 2.81 -21.02 25.56
CA VAL A 210 1.68 -21.28 26.47
C VAL A 210 0.69 -22.26 25.85
N ASP A 211 0.33 -22.07 24.58
CA ASP A 211 -0.65 -22.90 23.88
C ASP A 211 -0.08 -24.30 23.54
N TYR A 212 1.23 -24.39 23.28
CA TYR A 212 1.92 -25.62 22.89
C TYR A 212 3.25 -25.78 23.66
N PRO A 213 3.20 -26.05 24.97
CA PRO A 213 4.39 -26.14 25.82
C PRO A 213 5.32 -27.29 25.41
N ASN A 214 4.78 -28.31 24.72
CA ASN A 214 5.54 -29.45 24.23
C ASN A 214 6.13 -29.23 22.82
N HIS A 215 6.04 -28.00 22.29
CA HIS A 215 6.53 -27.66 20.95
C HIS A 215 6.00 -28.56 19.83
N GLU A 216 4.74 -29.01 19.91
CA GLU A 216 4.12 -29.89 18.90
C GLU A 216 4.11 -29.28 17.49
N TRP A 217 4.14 -27.94 17.42
CA TRP A 217 4.26 -27.16 16.19
C TRP A 217 5.67 -27.14 15.59
N ALA A 218 6.72 -27.49 16.35
CA ALA A 218 8.11 -27.38 15.92
C ALA A 218 8.52 -28.44 14.89
N GLY A 219 7.56 -29.26 14.43
CA GLY A 219 7.80 -30.32 13.48
C GLY A 219 8.41 -31.56 14.13
N ARG A 220 8.41 -32.66 13.38
CA ARG A 220 8.96 -33.94 13.82
C ARG A 220 10.44 -33.76 14.19
N PRO A 221 10.90 -34.25 15.36
CA PRO A 221 12.30 -34.14 15.74
C PRO A 221 13.22 -34.67 14.64
N ASN A 222 14.32 -33.96 14.39
CA ASN A 222 15.29 -34.34 13.36
C ASN A 222 15.84 -35.73 13.71
N ALA A 223 15.90 -36.64 12.73
CA ALA A 223 16.41 -37.99 12.94
C ALA A 223 17.84 -38.01 13.51
N GLU A 224 18.65 -36.98 13.26
CA GLU A 224 19.95 -36.80 13.91
C GLU A 224 19.83 -36.62 15.43
N GLN A 225 18.90 -35.77 15.88
CA GLN A 225 18.69 -35.48 17.30
C GLN A 225 18.17 -36.72 18.02
N THR A 226 17.20 -37.43 17.42
CA THR A 226 16.68 -38.69 17.97
C THR A 226 17.76 -39.77 18.09
N VAL A 227 18.65 -39.90 17.11
CA VAL A 227 19.78 -40.87 17.19
C VAL A 227 20.77 -40.46 18.28
N ARG A 228 21.10 -39.16 18.41
CA ARG A 228 22.03 -38.67 19.43
C ARG A 228 21.50 -38.87 20.85
N GLU A 229 20.25 -38.48 21.12
CA GLU A 229 19.61 -38.66 22.42
C GLU A 229 19.49 -40.15 22.80
N TRP A 230 19.26 -41.02 21.80
CA TRP A 230 19.27 -42.47 22.01
C TRP A 230 20.67 -42.98 22.38
N GLN A 231 21.73 -42.52 21.69
CA GLN A 231 23.12 -42.89 22.01
C GLN A 231 23.54 -42.43 23.42
N GLU A 232 23.12 -41.23 23.83
CA GLU A 232 23.40 -40.69 25.17
C GLU A 232 22.72 -41.50 26.28
N SER A 233 21.51 -41.97 26.04
CA SER A 233 20.77 -42.84 26.97
C SER A 233 21.19 -44.31 26.93
N HIS A 234 21.84 -44.75 25.85
CA HIS A 234 22.30 -46.13 25.65
C HIS A 234 23.79 -46.19 25.24
N PRO A 235 24.74 -45.96 26.17
CA PRO A 235 26.16 -45.87 25.86
C PRO A 235 26.77 -47.16 25.28
N ALA A 236 26.18 -48.31 25.59
CA ALA A 236 26.59 -49.62 25.06
C ALA A 236 25.68 -50.13 23.92
N GLY A 237 24.73 -49.30 23.48
CA GLY A 237 23.73 -49.66 22.48
C GLY A 237 24.32 -49.82 21.09
N LYS A 238 23.80 -50.77 20.30
CA LYS A 238 24.24 -50.98 18.90
C LYS A 238 23.28 -50.29 17.93
N LYS A 239 23.77 -50.02 16.72
CA LYS A 239 22.98 -49.46 15.60
C LYS A 239 21.65 -50.20 15.37
N ALA A 240 21.67 -51.53 15.53
CA ALA A 240 20.50 -52.38 15.34
C ALA A 240 19.41 -52.14 16.41
N ASP A 241 19.81 -51.89 17.66
CA ASP A 241 18.90 -51.63 18.77
C ASP A 241 18.24 -50.25 18.60
N CYS A 242 19.02 -49.25 18.19
CA CYS A 242 18.49 -47.92 17.85
C CYS A 242 17.47 -47.96 16.70
N ILE A 243 17.73 -48.73 15.63
CA ILE A 243 16.78 -48.90 14.52
C ILE A 243 15.45 -49.49 15.03
N ARG A 244 15.53 -50.50 15.90
CA ARG A 244 14.35 -51.18 16.45
C ARG A 244 13.53 -50.28 17.38
N GLU A 245 14.20 -49.50 18.21
CA GLU A 245 13.55 -48.70 19.26
C GLU A 245 13.09 -47.33 18.78
N THR A 246 13.82 -46.69 17.86
CA THR A 246 13.44 -45.37 17.30
C THR A 246 12.54 -45.49 16.06
N GLY A 247 12.45 -46.67 15.45
CA GLY A 247 11.71 -46.90 14.20
C GLY A 247 12.29 -46.17 12.97
N LEU A 248 13.51 -45.63 13.08
CA LEU A 248 14.21 -44.94 12.00
C LEU A 248 14.76 -45.93 10.97
N SER A 249 14.80 -45.52 9.70
CA SER A 249 15.33 -46.37 8.63
C SER A 249 16.83 -46.65 8.83
N LYS A 250 17.28 -47.84 8.42
CA LYS A 250 18.70 -48.24 8.51
C LYS A 250 19.66 -47.21 7.89
N PRO A 251 19.42 -46.65 6.69
CA PRO A 251 20.27 -45.60 6.13
C PRO A 251 20.32 -44.35 7.00
N THR A 252 19.21 -43.96 7.62
CA THR A 252 19.12 -42.76 8.47
C THR A 252 19.92 -42.92 9.75
N VAL A 253 19.80 -44.05 10.45
CA VAL A 253 20.57 -44.32 11.68
C VAL A 253 22.06 -44.38 11.36
N TYR A 254 22.44 -45.09 10.29
CA TYR A 254 23.86 -45.22 9.91
C TYR A 254 24.49 -43.88 9.50
N LYS A 255 23.72 -42.98 8.88
CA LYS A 255 24.18 -41.64 8.50
C LYS A 255 24.53 -40.78 9.71
N TRP A 256 23.76 -40.89 10.79
CA TRP A 256 23.88 -40.01 11.96
C TRP A 256 24.58 -40.66 13.16
N TRP A 257 24.92 -41.93 13.06
CA TRP A 257 25.69 -42.64 14.08
C TRP A 257 27.15 -42.19 14.08
N LYS A 258 27.52 -41.38 15.07
CA LYS A 258 28.91 -41.01 15.36
C LYS A 258 29.56 -42.00 16.30
#